data_AF-A0A354BLJ1-F1
#
_entry.id   AF-A0A354BLJ1-F1
#
_cell.length_a   1.000
_cell.length_b   1.000
_cell.length_c   1.000
_cell.angle_alpha   90.00
_cell.angle_beta   90.00
_cell.angle_gamma   90.00
#
_symmetry.space_group_name_H-M   'P 1'
#
loop_
_entity.id
_entity.type
_entity.pdbx_description
1 polymer ?
#
loop_
_entity_poly.entity_id
_entity_poly.type
_entity_poly.pdbx_seq_one_letter_code
_entity_poly.pdbx_strand_id
1 'polypeptide(L)'
;MRQNLLALMLLGIVQISLTQCSTPAHVGEYPNQQRMVGKSKSSILACAGLPHKEASDGERTFLRYYREAPILEESRPVGKGSFATIRHGCWATVILTDDHVVNVHYRFVPPTFDASNDCEDIFDSCQ
;
A
#
# COMPACT_ATOMS: atom_id res chain seq x y z
N MET A 1 -38.28 -15.13 57.09
CA MET A 1 -36.83 -15.37 57.27
C MET A 1 -36.18 -15.47 55.90
N ARG A 2 -35.14 -14.66 55.67
CA ARG A 2 -33.92 -14.88 54.85
C ARG A 2 -34.06 -15.92 53.72
N GLN A 3 -33.88 -15.58 52.44
CA GLN A 3 -32.61 -15.42 51.70
C GLN A 3 -33.01 -15.80 50.25
N ASN A 4 -32.71 -15.11 49.15
CA ASN A 4 -31.42 -14.65 48.67
C ASN A 4 -31.63 -13.54 47.61
N LEU A 5 -31.08 -12.36 47.88
CA LEU A 5 -30.50 -11.51 46.84
C LEU A 5 -29.32 -12.30 46.24
N LEU A 6 -29.38 -12.72 44.98
CA LEU A 6 -28.21 -13.03 44.12
C LEU A 6 -28.71 -13.65 42.81
N ALA A 7 -29.18 -12.82 41.88
CA ALA A 7 -29.26 -13.19 40.46
C ALA A 7 -29.26 -11.96 39.54
N LEU A 8 -28.79 -10.80 40.04
CA LEU A 8 -28.29 -9.73 39.19
C LEU A 8 -26.81 -10.03 38.98
N MET A 9 -26.42 -10.22 37.72
CA MET A 9 -25.06 -10.45 37.17
C MET A 9 -25.01 -11.80 36.46
N LEU A 10 -25.25 -11.83 35.15
CA LEU A 10 -24.65 -12.79 34.17
C LEU A 10 -25.27 -12.75 32.75
N LEU A 11 -26.14 -11.79 32.40
CA LEU A 11 -26.72 -11.68 31.04
C LEU A 11 -26.09 -10.57 30.18
N GLY A 12 -24.82 -10.24 30.42
CA GLY A 12 -24.10 -9.19 29.71
C GLY A 12 -22.86 -9.69 28.97
N ILE A 13 -22.95 -10.80 28.23
CA ILE A 13 -21.89 -11.17 27.29
C ILE A 13 -22.31 -10.68 25.92
N VAL A 14 -22.09 -9.39 25.68
CA VAL A 14 -22.10 -8.81 24.34
C VAL A 14 -20.93 -9.45 23.59
N GLN A 15 -21.23 -10.39 22.71
CA GLN A 15 -20.23 -10.96 21.81
C GLN A 15 -19.89 -9.90 20.74
N ILE A 16 -18.88 -9.10 21.02
CA ILE A 16 -18.25 -8.24 20.02
C ILE A 16 -17.37 -9.14 19.16
N SER A 17 -17.95 -9.70 18.10
CA SER A 17 -17.19 -10.36 17.05
C SER A 17 -16.40 -9.31 16.28
N LEU A 18 -15.13 -9.12 16.65
CA LEU A 18 -14.17 -8.37 15.85
C LEU A 18 -13.86 -9.20 14.59
N THR A 19 -14.68 -9.08 13.55
CA THR A 19 -14.32 -9.56 12.21
C THR A 19 -13.28 -8.61 11.64
N GLN A 20 -12.01 -8.85 11.98
CA GLN A 20 -10.91 -8.29 11.22
C GLN A 20 -10.86 -9.03 9.88
N CYS A 21 -11.49 -8.45 8.85
CA CYS A 21 -11.25 -8.85 7.47
C CYS A 21 -9.86 -8.34 7.08
N SER A 22 -8.82 -9.11 7.35
CA SER A 22 -7.58 -8.98 6.59
C SER A 22 -7.82 -9.61 5.22
N THR A 23 -8.06 -8.78 4.21
CA THR A 23 -8.03 -9.24 2.81
C THR A 23 -6.63 -9.76 2.50
N PRO A 24 -6.48 -10.95 1.88
CA PRO A 24 -5.18 -11.42 1.44
C PRO A 24 -4.54 -10.40 0.52
N ALA A 25 -3.23 -10.18 0.64
CA ALA A 25 -2.49 -9.45 -0.39
C ALA A 25 -2.58 -10.25 -1.70
N HIS A 26 -3.15 -9.65 -2.75
CA HIS A 26 -3.28 -10.28 -4.06
C HIS A 26 -2.01 -10.03 -4.87
N VAL A 27 -1.13 -11.02 -4.90
CA VAL A 27 0.08 -10.99 -5.74
C VAL A 27 -0.33 -11.03 -7.22
N GLY A 28 0.09 -10.03 -7.99
CA GLY A 28 -0.16 -9.94 -9.43
C GLY A 28 -1.40 -9.13 -9.83
N GLU A 29 -2.17 -8.61 -8.87
CA GLU A 29 -3.22 -7.63 -9.13
C GLU A 29 -2.76 -6.25 -8.63
N TYR A 30 -2.74 -5.26 -9.53
CA TYR A 30 -2.25 -3.90 -9.24
C TYR A 30 -3.37 -2.88 -9.51
N PRO A 31 -4.40 -2.80 -8.64
CA PRO A 31 -5.58 -1.98 -8.90
C PRO A 31 -5.26 -0.48 -8.95
N ASN A 32 -4.37 0.04 -8.11
CA ASN A 32 -3.92 1.43 -8.18
C ASN A 32 -3.13 1.67 -9.47
N GLN A 33 -2.22 0.77 -9.86
CA GLN A 33 -1.52 0.85 -11.14
C GLN A 33 -2.50 0.98 -12.32
N GLN A 34 -3.52 0.12 -12.36
CA GLN A 34 -4.51 0.09 -13.45
C GLN A 34 -5.34 1.39 -13.50
N ARG A 35 -5.73 1.93 -12.34
CA ARG A 35 -6.48 3.19 -12.24
C ARG A 35 -5.71 4.41 -12.72
N MET A 36 -4.38 4.35 -12.79
CA MET A 36 -3.58 5.49 -13.25
C MET A 36 -3.76 5.78 -14.73
N VAL A 37 -4.06 4.77 -15.55
CA VAL A 37 -4.19 4.92 -17.00
C VAL A 37 -5.25 5.96 -17.33
N GLY A 38 -4.90 6.93 -18.19
CA GLY A 38 -5.76 8.04 -18.59
C GLY A 38 -5.78 9.23 -17.64
N LYS A 39 -5.20 9.18 -16.44
CA LYS A 39 -5.08 10.38 -15.58
C LYS A 39 -4.14 11.41 -16.22
N SER A 40 -4.42 12.70 -16.02
CA SER A 40 -3.53 13.77 -16.47
C SER A 40 -2.30 13.88 -15.57
N LYS A 41 -1.19 14.41 -16.09
CA LYS A 41 0.02 14.70 -15.29
C LYS A 41 -0.31 15.51 -14.04
N SER A 42 -1.11 16.57 -14.19
CA SER A 42 -1.53 17.43 -13.08
C SER A 42 -2.29 16.65 -12.00
N SER A 43 -3.16 15.72 -12.39
CA SER A 43 -3.89 14.86 -11.45
C SER A 43 -2.94 13.97 -10.65
N ILE A 44 -1.92 13.40 -11.31
CA ILE A 44 -0.93 12.54 -10.64
C ILE A 44 -0.12 13.36 -9.65
N LEU A 45 0.38 14.51 -10.07
CA LEU A 45 1.19 15.38 -9.21
C LEU A 45 0.38 15.86 -7.98
N ALA A 46 -0.92 16.05 -8.15
CA ALA A 46 -1.81 16.44 -7.05
C ALA A 46 -2.01 15.32 -6.02
N CYS A 47 -2.11 14.06 -6.45
CA CYS A 47 -2.40 12.94 -5.53
C CYS A 47 -1.15 12.19 -5.03
N ALA A 48 -0.17 11.93 -5.90
CA ALA A 48 1.06 11.20 -5.58
C ALA A 48 2.23 12.12 -5.18
N GLY A 49 2.08 13.44 -5.34
CA GLY A 49 3.13 14.41 -5.09
C GLY A 49 4.15 14.52 -6.21
N LEU A 50 5.31 15.11 -5.91
CA LEU A 50 6.39 15.29 -6.89
C LEU A 50 7.16 13.99 -7.12
N PRO A 51 7.49 13.64 -8.38
CA PRO A 51 8.33 12.49 -8.65
C PRO A 51 9.77 12.73 -8.20
N HIS A 52 10.47 11.64 -7.87
CA HIS A 52 11.91 11.66 -7.61
C HIS A 52 12.71 12.08 -8.85
N LYS A 53 12.20 11.76 -10.05
CA LYS A 53 12.78 12.18 -11.32
C LYS A 53 11.71 12.32 -12.38
N GLU A 54 11.81 13.38 -13.17
CA GLU A 54 11.08 13.55 -14.42
C GLU A 54 12.08 13.56 -15.59
N ALA A 55 11.71 12.92 -16.71
CA ALA A 55 12.46 12.97 -17.96
C ALA A 55 11.49 12.93 -19.14
N SER A 56 11.88 13.52 -20.27
CA SER A 56 11.13 13.43 -21.53
C SER A 56 12.00 12.83 -22.62
N ASP A 57 11.41 12.00 -23.48
CA ASP A 57 12.02 11.41 -24.66
C ASP A 57 10.99 11.43 -25.80
N GLY A 58 11.22 12.33 -26.77
CA GLY A 58 10.24 12.63 -27.81
C GLY A 58 8.90 13.09 -27.21
N GLU A 59 7.81 12.42 -27.61
CA GLU A 59 6.45 12.69 -27.16
C GLU A 59 6.12 12.05 -25.79
N ARG A 60 7.06 11.29 -25.21
CA ARG A 60 6.85 10.61 -23.93
C ARG A 60 7.47 11.37 -22.78
N THR A 61 6.73 11.45 -21.69
CA THR A 61 7.24 11.92 -20.39
C THR A 61 7.23 10.76 -19.40
N PHE A 62 8.28 10.67 -18.59
CA PHE A 62 8.49 9.64 -17.59
C PHE A 62 8.58 10.28 -16.21
N LEU A 63 7.66 9.92 -15.30
CA LEU A 63 7.70 10.32 -13.90
C LEU A 63 8.10 9.10 -13.07
N ARG A 64 9.20 9.20 -12.32
CA ARG A 64 9.70 8.12 -11.47
C ARG A 64 9.44 8.44 -10.01
N TYR A 65 8.71 7.55 -9.36
CA TYR A 65 8.44 7.57 -7.92
C TYR A 65 9.20 6.42 -7.25
N TYR A 66 9.56 6.62 -5.99
CA TYR A 66 10.19 5.61 -5.16
C TYR A 66 9.53 5.62 -3.78
N ARG A 67 9.29 4.43 -3.26
CA ARG A 67 8.88 4.21 -1.87
C ARG A 67 9.73 3.11 -1.28
N GLU A 68 10.31 3.37 -0.12
CA GLU A 68 11.00 2.36 0.68
C GLU A 68 10.01 1.77 1.70
N ALA A 69 10.09 0.47 1.93
CA ALA A 69 9.24 -0.21 2.89
C ALA A 69 9.46 0.31 4.32
N PRO A 70 8.40 0.47 5.13
CA PRO A 70 8.53 0.88 6.51
C PRO A 70 9.32 -0.14 7.34
N ILE A 71 10.18 0.36 8.24
CA ILE A 71 11.09 -0.45 9.07
C ILE A 71 10.34 -1.50 9.94
N LEU A 72 9.06 -1.27 10.24
CA LEU A 72 8.28 -2.09 11.17
C LEU A 72 7.40 -3.14 10.49
N GLU A 73 7.26 -3.14 9.17
CA GLU A 73 6.40 -4.13 8.48
C GLU A 73 6.87 -5.58 8.71
N GLU A 74 8.15 -5.79 9.00
CA GLU A 74 8.72 -7.12 9.22
C GLU A 74 8.84 -7.53 10.70
N SER A 75 8.38 -6.69 11.63
CA SER A 75 8.40 -7.03 13.06
C SER A 75 7.26 -8.00 13.42
N ARG A 76 7.57 -9.30 13.46
CA ARG A 76 6.65 -10.29 14.04
C ARG A 76 6.55 -10.06 15.55
N PRO A 77 5.35 -9.96 16.15
CA PRO A 77 5.17 -9.73 17.58
C PRO A 77 5.55 -10.93 18.48
N VAL A 78 6.20 -11.97 17.95
CA VAL A 78 6.51 -13.20 18.68
C VAL A 78 8.00 -13.53 18.53
N GLY A 79 8.79 -13.17 19.54
CA GLY A 79 10.21 -13.54 19.66
C GLY A 79 11.11 -12.35 19.95
N LYS A 80 11.99 -12.49 20.95
CA LYS A 80 13.00 -11.50 21.35
C LYS A 80 14.21 -11.52 20.38
N GLY A 81 13.96 -11.41 19.08
CA GLY A 81 14.97 -11.46 18.03
C GLY A 81 14.77 -10.34 17.02
N SER A 82 15.81 -9.53 16.81
CA SER A 82 15.89 -8.60 15.69
C SER A 82 16.48 -9.33 14.49
N PHE A 83 15.69 -9.59 13.45
CA PHE A 83 16.25 -10.01 12.18
C PHE A 83 16.66 -8.76 11.40
N ALA A 84 17.85 -8.79 10.78
CA ALA A 84 18.23 -7.77 9.81
C ALA A 84 17.35 -7.97 8.57
N THR A 85 16.23 -7.28 8.56
CA THR A 85 15.28 -7.20 7.46
C THR A 85 15.98 -6.66 6.21
N ILE A 86 15.70 -7.27 5.05
CA ILE A 86 16.17 -6.76 3.76
C ILE A 86 15.42 -5.46 3.50
N ARG A 87 16.16 -4.35 3.42
CA ARG A 87 15.60 -3.07 2.98
C ARG A 87 15.09 -3.25 1.56
N HIS A 88 13.77 -3.23 1.41
CA HIS A 88 13.09 -3.33 0.13
C HIS A 88 12.29 -2.07 -0.16
N GLY A 89 11.86 -1.95 -1.40
CA GLY A 89 11.02 -0.87 -1.84
C GLY A 89 10.66 -1.01 -3.31
N CYS A 90 9.96 -0.01 -3.82
CA CYS A 90 9.45 -0.01 -5.16
C CYS A 90 9.80 1.26 -5.92
N TRP A 91 10.21 1.09 -7.18
CA TRP A 91 10.15 2.13 -8.19
C TRP A 91 8.88 1.99 -9.03
N ALA A 92 8.12 3.07 -9.15
CA ALA A 92 7.04 3.19 -10.12
C ALA A 92 7.43 4.21 -11.20
N THR A 93 7.41 3.78 -12.47
CA THR A 93 7.62 4.66 -13.62
C THR A 93 6.30 4.87 -14.34
N VAL A 94 5.76 6.09 -14.22
CA VAL A 94 4.59 6.53 -14.96
C VAL A 94 5.04 7.03 -16.33
N ILE A 95 4.41 6.52 -17.37
CA ILE A 95 4.68 6.89 -18.77
C ILE A 95 3.49 7.69 -19.26
N LEU A 96 3.74 8.90 -19.76
CA LEU A 96 2.75 9.80 -20.28
C LEU A 96 2.97 10.07 -21.77
N THR A 97 1.88 10.32 -22.48
CA THR A 97 1.83 10.87 -23.84
C THR A 97 0.69 11.87 -23.88
N ASP A 98 0.90 13.02 -24.52
CA ASP A 98 -0.08 14.13 -24.55
C ASP A 98 -0.61 14.51 -23.17
N ASP A 99 0.28 14.54 -22.17
CA ASP A 99 -0.01 14.84 -20.76
C ASP A 99 -0.92 13.82 -20.03
N HIS A 100 -1.20 12.66 -20.62
CA HIS A 100 -2.03 11.61 -20.02
C HIS A 100 -1.23 10.32 -19.83
N VAL A 101 -1.51 9.60 -18.74
CA VAL A 101 -0.88 8.30 -18.47
C VAL A 101 -1.30 7.28 -19.52
N VAL A 102 -0.31 6.68 -20.17
CA VAL A 102 -0.51 5.54 -21.07
C VAL A 102 -0.15 4.22 -20.41
N ASN A 103 0.77 4.23 -19.43
CA ASN A 103 1.17 3.04 -18.71
C ASN A 103 1.89 3.39 -17.39
N VAL A 104 1.95 2.43 -16.47
CA VAL A 104 2.76 2.48 -15.25
C VAL A 104 3.53 1.18 -15.12
N HIS A 105 4.84 1.27 -14.89
CA HIS A 105 5.71 0.11 -14.72
C HIS A 105 6.28 0.06 -13.31
N TYR A 106 6.07 -1.07 -12.62
CA TYR A 106 6.61 -1.33 -11.29
C TYR A 106 7.91 -2.13 -11.38
N ARG A 107 8.86 -1.76 -10.51
CA ARG A 107 10.12 -2.47 -10.34
C ARG A 107 10.47 -2.55 -8.86
N PHE A 108 10.46 -3.75 -8.32
CA PHE A 108 10.85 -4.02 -6.95
C PHE A 108 12.37 -3.94 -6.79
N VAL A 109 12.81 -3.51 -5.61
CA VAL A 109 14.22 -3.43 -5.24
C VAL A 109 14.35 -4.01 -3.83
N PRO A 110 15.08 -5.13 -3.64
CA PRO A 110 15.67 -5.96 -4.69
C PRO A 110 14.59 -6.67 -5.55
N PRO A 111 14.88 -7.05 -6.81
CA PRO A 111 13.88 -7.65 -7.71
C PRO A 111 13.31 -8.99 -7.24
N THR A 112 13.99 -9.66 -6.31
CA THR A 112 13.59 -10.95 -5.74
C THR A 112 12.61 -10.82 -4.58
N PHE A 113 12.29 -9.60 -4.17
CA PHE A 113 11.38 -9.34 -3.06
C PHE A 113 10.09 -8.74 -3.62
N ASP A 114 8.94 -9.24 -3.14
CA ASP A 114 7.65 -8.68 -3.50
C ASP A 114 7.44 -7.39 -2.71
N ALA A 115 7.53 -6.25 -3.42
CA ALA A 115 7.28 -4.92 -2.90
C ALA A 115 6.04 -4.31 -3.56
N SER A 116 5.06 -5.15 -3.94
CA SER A 116 3.84 -4.72 -4.63
C SER A 116 3.00 -3.76 -3.81
N ASN A 117 2.88 -4.00 -2.50
CA ASN A 117 2.24 -3.08 -1.55
C ASN A 117 2.92 -1.70 -1.59
N ASP A 118 4.25 -1.63 -1.54
CA ASP A 118 4.99 -0.37 -1.62
C ASP A 118 4.74 0.37 -2.94
N CYS A 119 4.59 -0.36 -4.05
CA CYS A 119 4.28 0.26 -5.33
C CYS A 119 2.86 0.84 -5.38
N GLU A 120 1.89 0.07 -4.89
CA GLU A 120 0.49 0.45 -4.89
C GLU A 120 0.25 1.64 -3.95
N ASP A 121 0.96 1.69 -2.82
CA ASP A 121 0.93 2.76 -1.84
C ASP A 121 1.41 4.13 -2.37
N ILE A 122 2.21 4.15 -3.44
CA ILE A 122 2.59 5.41 -4.12
C ILE A 122 1.35 6.13 -4.65
N PHE A 123 0.33 5.37 -5.05
CA PHE A 123 -0.87 5.88 -5.72
C PHE A 123 -2.15 5.68 -4.90
N ASP A 124 -2.04 5.39 -3.61
CA ASP A 124 -3.21 5.16 -2.75
C ASP A 124 -4.14 6.38 -2.68
N SER A 125 -3.56 7.58 -2.66
CA SER A 125 -4.30 8.85 -2.72
C SER A 125 -4.87 9.18 -4.11
N CYS A 126 -4.58 8.38 -5.13
CA CYS A 126 -4.96 8.64 -6.52
C CYS A 126 -6.21 7.88 -6.96
N GLN A 127 -6.91 7.20 -6.05
CA GLN A 127 -8.14 6.45 -6.33
C GLN A 127 -9.25 7.36 -6.89
#